data_AF-A0A955MI17-F1
#
_entry.id   AF-A0A955MI17-F1
#
_cell.length_a   1.000
_cell.length_b   1.000
_cell.length_c   1.000
_cell.angle_alpha   90.00
_cell.angle_beta   90.00
_cell.angle_gamma   90.00
#
_symmetry.space_group_name_H-M   'P 1'
#
loop_
_entity.id
_entity.type
_entity.pdbx_description
1 polymer ?
#
loop_
_entity_poly.entity_id
_entity_poly.type
_entity_poly.pdbx_seq_one_letter_code
_entity_poly.pdbx_strand_id
1 'polypeptide(L)'
;MNKLAKYRILSYITLIFFLSTTILPSPALAIHTSNWDNGGGNADGTTQTGGNPMNGDGGNPNHNSGCAGDPVYLHSGEFFYECSDLYIPGRGMDVHITHLYQSSAHHNSQFGYGWTINYHYRLQPLENGNVVILSGLARKDEYSAQGNNTYAPPPGFFETLKQNTDGSWTLLKAHGEKYQFDIDGKLRAIEDRNNNAITFTYDTDGLQPIVGIPTFAAEELPTRQVVGFDYKLIQITDTVGRKVSLNYNADGLLSSIRDYAGREVRFTYDSKTNDLLSVTKPKTPQFPAGLTKKFTYDREHNLTSITDAKGQKFVTNTYNANGQVVRQDLGAGTFLFQYSSKNTKVIDRRGFETNYTYNDAGNIIKVEQFTKGVRGDDPASYITTYTYNSDMLMTAVTYPKGNGVLFTYDQNSSDPRRRGNALSLRRKADMAAGNSSNDIVQTVTYEPQFNFIKTYTDGNG
;
A
#
# COMPACT_ATOMS: atom_id res chain seq x y z
N MET A 1 6.72 -41.06 -46.16
CA MET A 1 5.82 -42.04 -45.50
C MET A 1 6.12 -42.01 -44.00
N ASN A 2 5.10 -41.69 -43.17
CA ASN A 2 4.88 -42.05 -41.75
C ASN A 2 6.07 -41.95 -40.74
N LYS A 3 5.97 -41.47 -39.50
CA LYS A 3 4.87 -41.19 -38.57
C LYS A 3 5.49 -40.53 -37.30
N LEU A 4 4.73 -39.65 -36.64
CA LEU A 4 4.68 -39.39 -35.18
C LEU A 4 5.89 -38.78 -34.44
N ALA A 5 5.79 -37.46 -34.20
CA ALA A 5 6.43 -36.75 -33.10
C ALA A 5 5.58 -36.88 -31.81
N LYS A 6 6.22 -37.16 -30.67
CA LYS A 6 5.63 -37.00 -29.32
C LYS A 6 6.57 -36.18 -28.45
N TYR A 7 5.97 -35.18 -27.82
CA TYR A 7 6.53 -34.22 -26.86
C TYR A 7 7.08 -34.89 -25.59
N ARG A 8 8.22 -34.40 -25.09
CA ARG A 8 8.61 -34.40 -23.67
C ARG A 8 9.28 -33.07 -23.36
N ILE A 9 8.56 -32.18 -22.68
CA ILE A 9 9.12 -31.02 -21.98
C ILE A 9 9.33 -31.48 -20.53
N LEU A 10 10.58 -31.71 -20.14
CA LEU A 10 10.97 -31.78 -18.74
C LEU A 10 11.25 -30.35 -18.27
N SER A 11 10.46 -29.87 -17.31
CA SER A 11 10.78 -28.64 -16.57
C SER A 11 11.82 -28.97 -15.49
N TYR A 12 13.07 -28.57 -15.72
CA TYR A 12 14.08 -28.42 -14.68
C TYR A 12 14.06 -26.97 -14.19
N ILE A 13 13.77 -26.74 -12.91
CA ILE A 13 14.14 -25.51 -12.22
C ILE A 13 15.11 -25.92 -11.12
N THR A 14 16.39 -25.70 -11.39
CA THR A 14 17.47 -25.76 -10.40
C THR A 14 17.58 -24.38 -9.78
N LEU A 15 17.31 -24.26 -8.47
CA LEU A 15 17.57 -23.04 -7.71
C LEU A 15 18.93 -23.19 -7.01
N ILE A 16 19.94 -22.45 -7.48
CA ILE A 16 21.24 -22.33 -6.82
C ILE A 16 21.18 -21.09 -5.91
N PHE A 17 21.33 -21.28 -4.60
CA PHE A 17 21.63 -20.19 -3.66
C PHE A 17 23.15 -19.97 -3.64
N PHE A 18 23.59 -18.76 -3.98
CA PHE A 18 24.91 -18.28 -3.57
C PHE A 18 24.78 -17.59 -2.21
N LEU A 19 25.41 -18.17 -1.19
CA LEU A 19 25.76 -17.48 0.04
C LEU A 19 26.86 -16.45 -0.29
N SER A 20 26.59 -15.16 -0.10
CA SER A 20 27.66 -14.19 0.16
C SER A 20 27.37 -13.45 1.46
N THR A 21 28.22 -13.69 2.44
CA THR A 21 28.34 -12.92 3.67
C THR A 21 28.76 -11.49 3.35
N THR A 22 27.79 -10.58 3.27
CA THR A 22 28.01 -9.13 3.40
C THR A 22 26.83 -8.56 4.18
N ILE A 23 27.16 -7.79 5.23
CA ILE A 23 26.27 -7.07 6.14
C ILE A 23 25.13 -6.40 5.35
N LEU A 24 23.90 -6.86 5.53
CA LEU A 24 22.72 -6.26 4.91
C LEU A 24 22.21 -5.10 5.78
N PRO A 25 21.90 -3.93 5.20
CA PRO A 25 21.12 -2.89 5.85
C PRO A 25 19.68 -3.37 6.09
N SER A 26 19.05 -2.88 7.15
CA SER A 26 17.63 -3.08 7.46
C SER A 26 16.77 -2.84 6.20
N PRO A 27 15.88 -3.77 5.79
CA PRO A 27 14.79 -3.42 4.90
C PRO A 27 13.76 -2.67 5.77
N ALA A 28 13.53 -1.37 5.57
CA ALA A 28 12.67 -0.82 4.52
C ALA A 28 11.34 -1.57 4.49
N LEU A 29 10.28 -0.90 4.96
CA LEU A 29 8.91 -1.23 4.60
C LEU A 29 8.89 -1.67 3.13
N ALA A 30 8.09 -2.67 2.79
CA ALA A 30 7.75 -2.96 1.41
C ALA A 30 7.00 -1.75 0.80
N ILE A 31 7.77 -0.72 0.46
CA ILE A 31 7.42 0.40 -0.40
C ILE A 31 7.34 -0.23 -1.77
N HIS A 32 6.12 -0.35 -2.28
CA HIS A 32 5.93 -0.64 -3.69
C HIS A 32 6.43 0.59 -4.46
N THR A 33 7.72 0.59 -4.80
CA THR A 33 8.18 1.41 -5.91
C THR A 33 7.45 0.86 -7.14
N SER A 34 6.42 1.57 -7.58
CA SER A 34 5.95 1.34 -8.94
C SER A 34 7.16 1.68 -9.82
N ASN A 35 7.75 0.65 -10.46
CA ASN A 35 8.99 0.76 -11.25
C ASN A 35 8.81 1.58 -12.56
N TRP A 36 7.87 2.53 -12.57
CA TRP A 36 7.52 3.37 -13.70
C TRP A 36 8.39 4.62 -13.83
N ASP A 37 9.46 4.73 -13.02
CA ASP A 37 10.34 5.92 -13.02
C ASP A 37 11.45 5.86 -14.10
N ASN A 38 11.50 4.81 -14.93
CA ASN A 38 12.31 4.78 -16.14
C ASN A 38 11.44 4.44 -17.35
N GLY A 39 11.29 5.40 -18.26
CA GLY A 39 10.68 5.18 -19.56
C GLY A 39 11.41 4.08 -20.32
N GLY A 40 10.86 2.87 -20.24
CA GLY A 40 11.38 1.65 -20.86
C GLY A 40 10.41 0.52 -20.55
N GLY A 41 9.41 0.34 -21.41
CA GLY A 41 8.43 -0.72 -21.26
C GLY A 41 9.09 -2.10 -21.25
N ASN A 42 8.69 -2.93 -20.30
CA ASN A 42 8.61 -4.37 -20.54
C ASN A 42 7.43 -4.94 -19.77
N ALA A 43 6.29 -4.99 -20.45
CA ALA A 43 5.05 -5.59 -19.97
C ALA A 43 5.02 -7.07 -20.35
N ASP A 44 5.90 -7.86 -19.74
CA ASP A 44 5.79 -9.33 -19.75
C ASP A 44 4.89 -9.76 -18.58
N GLY A 45 3.75 -10.35 -18.93
CA GLY A 45 2.78 -10.90 -18.00
C GLY A 45 3.23 -12.23 -17.42
N THR A 46 4.27 -12.22 -16.59
CA THR A 46 4.55 -13.34 -15.69
C THR A 46 3.73 -13.17 -14.42
N THR A 47 2.82 -14.09 -14.19
CA THR A 47 2.04 -14.26 -12.96
C THR A 47 2.93 -14.19 -11.71
N GLN A 48 2.90 -13.09 -10.96
CA GLN A 48 3.30 -13.12 -9.55
C GLN A 48 2.12 -13.64 -8.74
N THR A 49 1.94 -14.97 -8.77
CA THR A 49 1.21 -15.66 -7.70
C THR A 49 2.15 -15.84 -6.53
N GLY A 50 1.85 -15.20 -5.40
CA GLY A 50 2.47 -15.49 -4.12
C GLY A 50 3.44 -14.42 -3.65
N GLY A 51 2.92 -13.35 -3.06
CA GLY A 51 3.65 -12.70 -1.97
C GLY A 51 3.87 -13.76 -0.89
N ASN A 52 5.12 -13.99 -0.50
CA ASN A 52 5.50 -14.92 0.55
C ASN A 52 4.96 -14.38 1.90
N PRO A 53 3.98 -15.03 2.54
CA PRO A 53 3.38 -14.52 3.79
C PRO A 53 4.27 -14.74 5.01
N MET A 54 5.49 -15.27 4.82
CA MET A 54 6.44 -15.59 5.88
C MET A 54 7.23 -14.36 6.35
N ASN A 55 7.08 -13.18 5.72
CA ASN A 55 7.92 -12.02 5.98
C ASN A 55 7.50 -11.15 7.18
N GLY A 56 6.42 -11.45 7.91
CA GLY A 56 6.08 -10.74 9.17
C GLY A 56 5.71 -9.24 9.03
N ASP A 57 6.00 -8.63 7.89
CA ASP A 57 5.56 -7.28 7.55
C ASP A 57 4.04 -7.30 7.36
N GLY A 58 3.32 -6.59 8.22
CA GLY A 58 1.87 -6.34 8.14
C GLY A 58 1.47 -5.55 6.90
N GLY A 59 1.89 -6.00 5.72
CA GLY A 59 1.39 -5.58 4.44
C GLY A 59 -0.10 -5.86 4.37
N ASN A 60 -0.85 -4.87 3.91
CA ASN A 60 -2.28 -4.91 3.79
C ASN A 60 -2.73 -6.18 3.01
N PRO A 61 -3.56 -7.07 3.58
CA PRO A 61 -4.09 -8.23 2.87
C PRO A 61 -4.95 -7.85 1.66
N ASN A 62 -5.38 -6.59 1.55
CA ASN A 62 -6.11 -6.05 0.41
C ASN A 62 -5.20 -5.71 -0.80
N HIS A 63 -3.87 -5.77 -0.65
CA HIS A 63 -2.92 -5.58 -1.75
C HIS A 63 -2.45 -6.91 -2.32
N ASN A 64 -3.40 -7.80 -2.63
CA ASN A 64 -3.14 -8.88 -3.58
C ASN A 64 -3.21 -8.31 -5.01
N SER A 65 -2.44 -7.25 -5.26
CA SER A 65 -2.38 -6.41 -6.46
C SER A 65 -1.52 -7.04 -7.56
N GLY A 66 -1.67 -8.34 -7.75
CA GLY A 66 -1.02 -9.06 -8.84
C GLY A 66 -1.87 -8.97 -10.12
N CYS A 67 -1.66 -7.93 -10.93
CA CYS A 67 -1.77 -7.97 -12.40
C CYS A 67 -3.12 -7.61 -13.10
N ALA A 68 -4.11 -6.99 -12.46
CA ALA A 68 -5.36 -6.62 -13.16
C ALA A 68 -5.74 -5.14 -12.96
N GLY A 69 -5.05 -4.23 -13.69
CA GLY A 69 -5.42 -2.82 -13.74
C GLY A 69 -4.84 -1.97 -12.60
N ASP A 70 -3.64 -2.30 -12.12
CA ASP A 70 -2.93 -1.41 -11.20
C ASP A 70 -2.69 -0.05 -11.87
N PRO A 71 -2.92 1.08 -11.18
CA PRO A 71 -3.17 1.16 -9.73
C PRO A 71 -4.65 1.47 -9.36
N VAL A 72 -5.59 0.58 -9.72
CA VAL A 72 -6.99 0.62 -9.27
C VAL A 72 -7.24 -0.42 -8.17
N TYR A 73 -7.80 0.00 -7.03
CA TYR A 73 -8.30 -0.93 -6.03
C TYR A 73 -9.58 -1.60 -6.53
N LEU A 74 -9.49 -2.87 -6.90
CA LEU A 74 -10.60 -3.57 -7.54
C LEU A 74 -11.87 -3.66 -6.67
N HIS A 75 -11.74 -3.77 -5.34
CA HIS A 75 -12.90 -3.91 -4.46
C HIS A 75 -13.77 -2.64 -4.38
N SER A 76 -13.17 -1.45 -4.54
CA SER A 76 -13.84 -0.15 -4.42
C SER A 76 -13.96 0.59 -5.75
N GLY A 77 -13.06 0.31 -6.70
CA GLY A 77 -12.87 1.06 -7.94
C GLY A 77 -12.11 2.37 -7.78
N GLU A 78 -11.49 2.58 -6.62
CA GLU A 78 -10.67 3.75 -6.33
C GLU A 78 -9.36 3.71 -7.13
N PHE A 79 -8.98 4.86 -7.69
CA PHE A 79 -7.66 5.06 -8.25
C PHE A 79 -6.70 5.56 -7.18
N PHE A 80 -5.56 4.89 -7.07
CA PHE A 80 -4.47 5.26 -6.17
C PHE A 80 -3.22 5.57 -6.99
N TYR A 81 -2.47 6.59 -6.62
CA TYR A 81 -1.19 6.86 -7.29
C TYR A 81 -0.15 7.35 -6.29
N GLU A 82 1.04 6.76 -6.37
CA GLU A 82 2.18 7.14 -5.52
C GLU A 82 3.34 7.60 -6.40
N CYS A 83 4.02 8.66 -5.96
CA CYS A 83 5.24 9.15 -6.59
C CYS A 83 6.30 9.46 -5.53
N SER A 84 7.49 8.90 -5.70
CA SER A 84 8.66 9.21 -4.88
C SER A 84 9.16 10.61 -5.18
N ASP A 85 9.17 11.53 -4.21
CA ASP A 85 9.58 12.91 -4.40
C ASP A 85 11.02 13.20 -4.06
N LEU A 86 11.45 12.73 -2.90
CA LEU A 86 12.80 12.93 -2.42
C LEU A 86 13.25 11.69 -1.66
N TYR A 87 14.41 11.17 -2.04
CA TYR A 87 15.09 10.09 -1.31
C TYR A 87 16.45 10.58 -0.84
N ILE A 88 16.71 10.40 0.44
CA ILE A 88 17.97 10.68 1.11
C ILE A 88 18.38 9.43 1.88
N PRO A 89 19.43 8.73 1.44
CA PRO A 89 19.96 7.61 2.21
C PRO A 89 20.52 8.15 3.53
N GLY A 90 20.12 7.54 4.64
CA GLY A 90 20.54 7.90 5.98
C GLY A 90 21.45 6.86 6.61
N ARG A 91 22.00 7.19 7.78
CA ARG A 91 22.67 6.21 8.64
C ARG A 91 21.63 5.67 9.62
N GLY A 92 21.20 4.43 9.43
CA GLY A 92 20.12 3.81 10.20
C GLY A 92 18.77 3.93 9.50
N MET A 93 18.26 5.15 9.34
CA MET A 93 16.96 5.42 8.71
C MET A 93 17.09 6.38 7.54
N ASP A 94 16.45 6.03 6.42
CA ASP A 94 16.35 6.89 5.25
C ASP A 94 15.24 7.93 5.42
N VAL A 95 15.39 9.08 4.78
CA VAL A 95 14.28 10.03 4.57
C VAL A 95 13.77 9.83 3.16
N HIS A 96 12.55 9.35 3.04
CA HIS A 96 11.87 9.11 1.76
C HIS A 96 10.51 9.78 1.79
N ILE A 97 10.35 10.88 1.07
CA ILE A 97 9.07 11.56 0.94
C ILE A 97 8.39 11.06 -0.33
N THR A 98 7.19 10.52 -0.19
CA THR A 98 6.33 10.13 -1.30
C THR A 98 5.04 10.94 -1.23
N HIS A 99 4.58 11.41 -2.37
CA HIS A 99 3.25 12.00 -2.50
C HIS A 99 2.28 10.95 -3.02
N LEU A 100 1.08 10.99 -2.46
CA LEU A 100 0.04 10.02 -2.70
C LEU A 100 -1.25 10.70 -3.12
N TYR A 101 -1.90 10.15 -4.14
CA TYR A 101 -3.26 10.48 -4.53
C TYR A 101 -4.20 9.31 -4.30
N GLN A 102 -5.42 9.61 -3.85
CA GLN A 102 -6.55 8.69 -3.73
C GLN A 102 -7.82 9.34 -4.26
N SER A 103 -8.50 8.69 -5.21
CA SER A 103 -9.74 9.26 -5.77
C SER A 103 -10.93 9.22 -4.81
N SER A 104 -10.89 8.38 -3.77
CA SER A 104 -11.90 8.34 -2.70
C SER A 104 -11.65 9.38 -1.60
N ALA A 105 -10.49 10.04 -1.61
CA ALA A 105 -10.13 11.05 -0.63
C ALA A 105 -10.77 12.40 -0.99
N HIS A 106 -12.03 12.59 -0.58
CA HIS A 106 -12.83 13.76 -0.94
C HIS A 106 -12.58 15.00 -0.07
N HIS A 107 -11.32 15.38 0.11
CA HIS A 107 -10.93 16.54 0.91
C HIS A 107 -9.71 17.27 0.35
N ASN A 108 -9.69 18.59 0.56
CA ASN A 108 -8.54 19.44 0.38
C ASN A 108 -7.66 19.36 1.63
N SER A 109 -6.43 18.89 1.43
CA SER A 109 -5.36 18.99 2.41
C SER A 109 -4.37 20.08 1.99
N GLN A 110 -3.36 20.30 2.84
CA GLN A 110 -2.18 21.10 2.53
C GLN A 110 -1.37 20.59 1.32
N PHE A 111 -1.71 19.42 0.75
CA PHE A 111 -1.04 18.81 -0.39
C PHE A 111 -1.87 18.86 -1.68
N GLY A 112 -3.09 19.39 -1.64
CA GLY A 112 -4.06 19.43 -2.74
C GLY A 112 -5.25 18.49 -2.54
N TYR A 113 -6.27 18.59 -3.39
CA TYR A 113 -7.46 17.72 -3.31
C TYR A 113 -7.09 16.24 -3.51
N GLY A 114 -7.42 15.39 -2.55
CA GLY A 114 -7.15 13.95 -2.60
C GLY A 114 -5.66 13.58 -2.54
N TRP A 115 -4.78 14.55 -2.26
CA TRP A 115 -3.34 14.34 -2.12
C TRP A 115 -2.91 14.34 -0.65
N THR A 116 -1.90 13.53 -0.34
CA THR A 116 -1.19 13.48 0.95
C THR A 116 0.28 13.13 0.76
N ILE A 117 1.05 13.11 1.85
CA ILE A 117 2.41 12.54 1.88
C ILE A 117 2.52 11.43 2.91
N ASN A 118 3.42 10.48 2.69
CA ASN A 118 3.63 9.33 3.58
C ASN A 118 3.95 9.69 5.05
N TYR A 119 4.41 10.91 5.33
CA TYR A 119 4.66 11.40 6.70
C TYR A 119 3.51 12.18 7.33
N HIS A 120 2.39 12.34 6.63
CA HIS A 120 1.19 13.02 7.14
C HIS A 120 0.38 12.11 8.06
N TYR A 121 1.03 11.66 9.13
CA TYR A 121 0.40 10.87 10.17
C TYR A 121 -0.30 11.78 11.19
N ARG A 122 -1.53 11.43 11.53
CA ARG A 122 -2.32 12.07 12.59
C ARG A 122 -3.01 11.07 13.48
N LEU A 123 -2.98 11.34 14.77
CA LEU A 123 -3.74 10.62 15.77
C LEU A 123 -4.88 11.52 16.26
N GLN A 124 -6.09 10.99 16.29
CA GLN A 124 -7.27 11.71 16.75
C GLN A 124 -8.06 10.84 17.74
N PRO A 125 -8.11 11.22 19.03
CA PRO A 125 -9.03 10.59 19.97
C PRO A 125 -10.49 10.86 19.59
N LEU A 126 -11.35 9.87 19.80
CA LEU A 126 -12.79 9.95 19.55
C LEU A 126 -13.57 10.05 20.87
N GLU A 127 -14.79 10.59 20.82
CA GLU A 127 -15.67 10.74 21.98
C GLU A 127 -16.07 9.40 22.62
N ASN A 128 -16.12 8.33 21.83
CA ASN A 128 -16.40 6.97 22.31
C ASN A 128 -15.18 6.33 23.03
N GLY A 129 -14.07 7.06 23.16
CA GLY A 129 -12.84 6.59 23.78
C GLY A 129 -11.88 5.87 22.84
N ASN A 130 -12.29 5.54 21.61
CA ASN A 130 -11.39 4.98 20.59
C ASN A 130 -10.42 6.04 20.06
N VAL A 131 -9.44 5.60 19.29
CA VAL A 131 -8.47 6.48 18.64
C VAL A 131 -8.38 6.15 17.17
N VAL A 132 -8.40 7.17 16.33
CA VAL A 132 -8.15 7.02 14.89
C VAL A 132 -6.73 7.44 14.57
N ILE A 133 -6.04 6.64 13.77
CA ILE A 133 -4.81 7.05 13.10
C ILE A 133 -5.11 7.24 11.62
N LEU A 134 -4.92 8.47 11.14
CA LEU A 134 -4.76 8.74 9.73
C LEU A 134 -3.31 8.41 9.39
N SER A 135 -3.11 7.30 8.71
CA SER A 135 -1.81 6.97 8.15
C SER A 135 -1.51 7.94 7.02
N GLY A 136 -0.25 8.36 6.85
CA GLY A 136 0.16 9.23 5.74
C GLY A 136 -0.11 8.67 4.33
N LEU A 137 -0.73 7.49 4.24
CA LEU A 137 -1.19 6.86 3.01
C LEU A 137 -2.71 7.03 2.79
N ALA A 138 -3.31 8.07 3.38
CA ALA A 138 -4.74 8.39 3.31
C ALA A 138 -5.69 7.26 3.77
N ARG A 139 -5.15 6.27 4.49
CA ARG A 139 -5.89 5.23 5.19
C ARG A 139 -6.18 5.66 6.62
N LYS A 140 -7.40 5.38 7.08
CA LYS A 140 -7.90 5.63 8.43
C LYS A 140 -8.01 4.30 9.20
N ASP A 141 -7.28 4.18 10.29
CA ASP A 141 -7.26 3.00 11.15
C ASP A 141 -7.86 3.34 12.52
N GLU A 142 -8.96 2.69 12.90
CA GLU A 142 -9.58 2.90 14.22
C GLU A 142 -9.12 1.84 15.23
N TYR A 143 -8.57 2.30 16.35
CA TYR A 143 -8.09 1.49 17.45
C TYR A 143 -9.07 1.55 18.62
N SER A 144 -9.52 0.38 19.08
CA SER A 144 -10.53 0.26 20.14
C SER A 144 -9.90 0.32 21.53
N ALA A 145 -10.44 1.15 22.43
CA ALA A 145 -9.93 1.27 23.79
C ALA A 145 -10.01 -0.06 24.56
N GLN A 146 -8.93 -0.42 25.29
CA GLN A 146 -8.84 -1.64 26.11
C GLN A 146 -8.70 -1.34 27.62
N GLY A 147 -8.64 -0.06 28.00
CA GLY A 147 -8.30 0.37 29.36
C GLY A 147 -6.79 0.52 29.57
N ASN A 148 -6.39 1.08 30.72
CA ASN A 148 -4.99 1.36 31.08
C ASN A 148 -4.19 2.08 29.96
N ASN A 149 -4.84 2.99 29.24
CA ASN A 149 -4.26 3.76 28.13
C ASN A 149 -3.73 2.90 26.97
N THR A 150 -4.31 1.71 26.76
CA THR A 150 -3.97 0.81 25.64
C THR A 150 -5.12 0.65 24.67
N TYR A 151 -4.78 0.44 23.40
CA TYR A 151 -5.75 0.40 22.30
C TYR A 151 -5.45 -0.77 21.37
N ALA A 152 -6.49 -1.55 21.05
CA ALA A 152 -6.39 -2.70 20.15
C ALA A 152 -6.50 -2.23 18.69
N PRO A 153 -5.64 -2.73 17.79
CA PRO A 153 -5.71 -2.39 16.38
C PRO A 153 -6.94 -3.02 15.69
N PRO A 154 -7.36 -2.50 14.52
CA PRO A 154 -8.40 -3.13 13.72
C PRO A 154 -7.93 -4.50 13.18
N PRO A 155 -8.84 -5.41 12.77
CA PRO A 155 -8.46 -6.70 12.20
C PRO A 155 -7.48 -6.56 11.02
N GLY A 156 -6.47 -7.44 10.97
CA GLY A 156 -5.39 -7.38 9.97
C GLY A 156 -4.16 -6.58 10.41
N PHE A 157 -4.25 -5.87 11.54
CA PHE A 157 -3.17 -5.06 12.09
C PHE A 157 -2.70 -5.64 13.42
N PHE A 158 -1.38 -5.63 13.63
CA PHE A 158 -0.73 -6.30 14.77
C PHE A 158 0.09 -5.35 15.64
N GLU A 159 0.21 -4.10 15.26
CA GLU A 159 0.81 -3.03 16.05
C GLU A 159 0.04 -2.73 17.35
N THR A 160 0.71 -2.11 18.30
CA THR A 160 0.12 -1.73 19.59
C THR A 160 0.18 -0.22 19.78
N LEU A 161 -0.95 0.38 20.13
CA LEU A 161 -1.06 1.80 20.42
C LEU A 161 -1.24 2.03 21.92
N LYS A 162 -0.50 3.00 22.48
CA LYS A 162 -0.56 3.38 23.88
C LYS A 162 -0.49 4.90 24.04
N GLN A 163 -1.27 5.44 24.99
CA GLN A 163 -1.06 6.80 25.52
C GLN A 163 -0.07 6.79 26.68
N ASN A 164 0.93 7.65 26.60
CA ASN A 164 1.97 7.84 27.60
C ASN A 164 1.45 8.71 28.76
N THR A 165 2.16 8.72 29.90
CA THR A 165 1.77 9.46 31.10
C THR A 165 1.79 10.97 30.93
N ASP A 166 2.57 11.48 29.97
CA ASP A 166 2.65 12.90 29.60
C ASP A 166 1.58 13.30 28.56
N GLY A 167 0.66 12.39 28.21
CA GLY A 167 -0.40 12.61 27.22
C GLY A 167 0.02 12.37 25.77
N SER A 168 1.32 12.18 25.50
CA SER A 168 1.83 11.78 24.17
C SER A 168 1.44 10.34 23.82
N TRP A 169 1.68 9.90 22.58
CA TRP A 169 1.27 8.57 22.12
C TRP A 169 2.41 7.81 21.46
N THR A 170 2.42 6.50 21.65
CA THR A 170 3.37 5.59 20.99
C THR A 170 2.60 4.53 20.22
N LEU A 171 2.81 4.48 18.90
CA LEU A 171 2.42 3.35 18.06
C LEU A 171 3.66 2.48 17.81
N LEU A 172 3.68 1.29 18.41
CA LEU A 172 4.75 0.31 18.27
C LEU A 172 4.39 -0.71 17.18
N LYS A 173 5.21 -0.74 16.12
CA LYS A 173 5.09 -1.69 15.01
C LYS A 173 5.63 -3.07 15.41
N ALA A 174 5.32 -4.09 14.60
CA ALA A 174 5.72 -5.48 14.86
C ALA A 174 7.25 -5.63 15.07
N HIS A 175 8.03 -4.91 14.26
CA HIS A 175 9.49 -5.02 14.18
C HIS A 175 10.28 -4.02 15.05
N GLY A 176 9.60 -3.40 16.01
CA GLY A 176 10.24 -2.51 17.00
C GLY A 176 10.32 -1.05 16.59
N GLU A 177 9.85 -0.68 15.40
CA GLU A 177 9.72 0.71 14.99
C GLU A 177 8.64 1.40 15.83
N LYS A 178 8.89 2.65 16.22
CA LYS A 178 8.00 3.44 17.06
C LYS A 178 7.64 4.73 16.34
N TYR A 179 6.34 4.99 16.23
CA TYR A 179 5.81 6.26 15.77
C TYR A 179 5.37 7.02 17.01
N GLN A 180 6.03 8.15 17.27
CA GLN A 180 5.82 8.98 18.44
C GLN A 180 4.96 10.18 18.05
N PHE A 181 3.83 10.35 18.73
CA PHE A 181 2.93 11.49 18.54
C PHE A 181 2.94 12.38 19.77
N ASP A 182 2.80 13.68 19.58
CA ASP A 182 2.60 14.60 20.69
C ASP A 182 1.16 14.57 21.23
N ILE A 183 0.88 15.41 22.24
CA ILE A 183 -0.42 15.47 22.91
C ILE A 183 -1.57 15.88 21.97
N ASP A 184 -1.25 16.62 20.90
CA ASP A 184 -2.22 17.04 19.87
C ASP A 184 -2.33 16.01 18.74
N GLY A 185 -1.63 14.87 18.84
CA GLY A 185 -1.66 13.80 17.85
C GLY A 185 -0.83 14.07 16.59
N LYS A 186 0.11 15.03 16.62
CA LYS A 186 1.06 15.25 15.52
C LYS A 186 2.22 14.27 15.63
N LEU A 187 2.60 13.63 14.52
CA LEU A 187 3.77 12.76 14.46
C LEU A 187 5.04 13.58 14.73
N ARG A 188 5.72 13.34 15.85
CA ARG A 188 6.94 14.04 16.30
C ARG A 188 8.21 13.31 15.88
N ALA A 189 8.21 11.97 15.92
CA ALA A 189 9.36 11.17 15.54
C ALA A 189 8.95 9.79 15.03
N ILE A 190 9.76 9.22 14.15
CA ILE A 190 9.78 7.78 13.87
C ILE A 190 11.14 7.27 14.31
N GLU A 191 11.13 6.25 15.16
CA GLU A 191 12.32 5.63 15.72
C GLU A 191 12.44 4.19 15.23
N ASP A 192 13.64 3.77 14.85
CA ASP A 192 13.93 2.35 14.65
C ASP A 192 14.15 1.61 15.98
N ARG A 193 14.40 0.30 15.91
CA ARG A 193 14.64 -0.54 17.08
C ARG A 193 15.91 -0.19 17.87
N ASN A 194 16.84 0.55 17.26
CA ASN A 194 18.08 1.00 17.86
C ASN A 194 17.96 2.44 18.41
N ASN A 195 16.76 3.02 18.37
CA ASN A 195 16.46 4.40 18.73
C ASN A 195 17.16 5.44 17.84
N ASN A 196 17.55 5.08 16.61
CA ASN A 196 17.81 6.09 15.59
C ASN A 196 16.46 6.76 15.27
N ALA A 197 16.44 8.08 15.12
CA ALA A 197 15.19 8.82 14.94
C ALA A 197 15.25 9.77 13.74
N ILE A 198 14.17 9.79 12.97
CA ILE A 198 13.80 10.93 12.14
C ILE A 198 12.77 11.77 12.90
N THR A 199 12.90 13.08 12.87
CA THR A 199 12.04 14.00 13.64
C THR A 199 11.33 14.99 12.75
N PHE A 200 10.14 15.40 13.18
CA PHE A 200 9.20 16.21 12.42
C PHE A 200 8.90 17.49 13.19
N THR A 201 9.02 18.63 12.52
CA THR A 201 8.72 19.95 13.09
C THR A 201 7.56 20.57 12.34
N TYR A 202 6.57 21.05 13.09
CA TYR A 202 5.38 21.70 12.56
C TYR A 202 5.43 23.19 12.82
N ASP A 203 4.77 23.95 11.94
CA ASP A 203 4.47 25.36 12.16
C ASP A 203 3.40 25.48 13.26
N THR A 204 3.76 26.02 14.42
CA THR A 204 2.87 26.13 15.59
C THR A 204 1.73 27.13 15.38
N ASP A 205 1.91 28.09 14.47
CA ASP A 205 0.87 29.08 14.12
C ASP A 205 0.16 28.69 12.82
N GLY A 206 0.64 27.65 12.13
CA GLY A 206 0.20 27.21 10.82
C GLY A 206 -0.98 26.25 10.79
N LEU A 207 -1.94 26.38 11.71
CA LEU A 207 -3.16 25.56 11.71
C LEU A 207 -4.01 25.89 10.47
N GLN A 208 -4.28 24.90 9.61
CA GLN A 208 -5.03 25.03 8.37
C GLN A 208 -6.32 24.24 8.42
N PRO A 209 -7.43 24.75 7.87
CA PRO A 209 -8.64 23.95 7.71
C PRO A 209 -8.44 22.84 6.68
N ILE A 210 -8.85 21.62 7.01
CA ILE A 210 -9.09 20.55 6.05
C ILE A 210 -10.52 20.74 5.56
N VAL A 211 -10.68 21.02 4.28
CA VAL A 211 -12.00 21.30 3.68
C VAL A 211 -12.41 20.12 2.83
N GLY A 212 -13.45 19.41 3.23
CA GLY A 212 -13.87 18.20 2.55
C GLY A 212 -15.36 17.94 2.64
N ILE A 213 -15.71 16.76 2.16
CA ILE A 213 -16.99 16.14 2.43
C ILE A 213 -16.88 15.48 3.82
N PRO A 214 -17.75 15.81 4.80
CA PRO A 214 -17.70 15.19 6.12
C PRO A 214 -17.88 13.68 6.01
N THR A 215 -16.84 12.92 6.40
CA THR A 215 -16.78 11.45 6.31
C THR A 215 -17.78 10.73 7.23
N PHE A 216 -18.50 11.47 8.09
CA PHE A 216 -19.43 10.94 9.10
C PHE A 216 -20.88 11.41 8.94
N ALA A 217 -21.21 12.20 7.91
CA ALA A 217 -22.59 12.58 7.65
C ALA A 217 -23.28 11.46 6.85
N ALA A 218 -23.99 10.58 7.56
CA ALA A 218 -25.09 9.85 6.95
C ALA A 218 -26.13 10.88 6.53
N GLU A 219 -26.48 10.87 5.25
CA GLU A 219 -27.53 11.67 4.59
C GLU A 219 -27.09 13.06 4.08
N GLU A 220 -27.06 13.14 2.75
CA GLU A 220 -26.99 14.32 1.86
C GLU A 220 -25.66 15.09 1.73
N LEU A 221 -25.24 15.32 0.47
CA LEU A 221 -24.18 16.26 0.10
C LEU A 221 -24.63 17.05 -1.14
N PRO A 222 -24.30 18.36 -1.31
CA PRO A 222 -22.92 18.85 -1.22
C PRO A 222 -22.77 20.33 -0.76
N THR A 223 -22.29 20.57 0.46
CA THR A 223 -21.44 21.75 0.72
C THR A 223 -20.12 21.27 1.30
N ARG A 224 -19.00 21.72 0.75
CA ARG A 224 -17.69 21.48 1.34
C ARG A 224 -17.65 22.19 2.69
N GLN A 225 -17.28 21.47 3.73
CA GLN A 225 -17.17 22.00 5.08
C GLN A 225 -15.76 21.80 5.62
N VAL A 226 -15.41 22.57 6.65
CA VAL A 226 -14.20 22.29 7.42
C VAL A 226 -14.46 20.99 8.19
N VAL A 227 -13.79 19.93 7.79
CA VAL A 227 -13.91 18.58 8.39
C VAL A 227 -12.82 18.31 9.43
N GLY A 228 -11.86 19.23 9.56
CA GLY A 228 -10.79 19.17 10.53
C GLY A 228 -9.84 20.34 10.39
N PHE A 229 -8.82 20.37 11.22
CA PHE A 229 -7.71 21.30 11.09
C PHE A 229 -6.39 20.53 11.19
N ASP A 230 -5.37 21.03 10.51
CA ASP A 230 -4.05 20.44 10.58
C ASP A 230 -2.91 21.46 10.58
N TYR A 231 -1.83 21.14 11.29
CA TYR A 231 -0.61 21.92 11.30
C TYR A 231 0.30 21.55 10.14
N LYS A 232 0.91 22.56 9.52
CA LYS A 232 1.86 22.37 8.42
C LYS A 232 3.15 21.70 8.91
N LEU A 233 3.53 20.58 8.31
CA LEU A 233 4.85 19.98 8.52
C LEU A 233 5.88 20.85 7.77
N ILE A 234 6.80 21.49 8.47
CA ILE A 234 7.75 22.44 7.86
C ILE A 234 9.19 21.90 7.78
N GLN A 235 9.53 20.91 8.60
CA GLN A 235 10.87 20.33 8.59
C GLN A 235 10.87 18.85 8.96
N ILE A 236 11.66 18.07 8.23
CA ILE A 236 12.07 16.72 8.62
C ILE A 236 13.57 16.77 8.88
N THR A 237 14.01 16.21 10.01
CA THR A 237 15.42 16.09 10.37
C THR A 237 15.79 14.63 10.47
N ASP A 238 16.82 14.22 9.75
CA ASP A 238 17.27 12.83 9.76
C ASP A 238 18.16 12.50 10.98
N THR A 239 18.62 11.25 11.02
CA THR A 239 19.42 10.69 12.12
C THR A 239 20.77 11.36 12.34
N VAL A 240 21.28 12.11 11.36
CA VAL A 240 22.59 12.80 11.43
C VAL A 240 22.43 14.34 11.42
N GLY A 241 21.20 14.84 11.55
CA GLY A 241 20.90 16.27 11.64
C GLY A 241 20.73 16.98 10.29
N ARG A 242 20.73 16.27 9.16
CA ARG A 242 20.42 16.86 7.85
C ARG A 242 18.93 17.20 7.80
N LYS A 243 18.62 18.36 7.26
CA LYS A 243 17.26 18.92 7.24
C LYS A 243 16.66 18.86 5.85
N VAL A 244 15.37 18.57 5.80
CA VAL A 244 14.50 18.75 4.64
C VAL A 244 13.42 19.75 5.03
N SER A 245 13.31 20.84 4.28
CA SER A 245 12.31 21.89 4.49
C SER A 245 11.13 21.68 3.55
N LEU A 246 9.92 21.85 4.08
CA LEU A 246 8.68 21.85 3.32
C LEU A 246 8.13 23.28 3.35
N ASN A 247 8.00 23.89 2.17
CA ASN A 247 7.55 25.27 2.03
C ASN A 247 6.16 25.33 1.42
N TYR A 248 5.37 26.31 1.82
CA TYR A 248 3.97 26.44 1.42
C TYR A 248 3.75 27.77 0.68
N ASN A 249 2.77 27.81 -0.22
CA ASN A 249 2.34 29.05 -0.88
C ASN A 249 1.39 29.86 0.02
N ALA A 250 0.95 31.02 -0.47
CA ALA A 250 0.03 31.90 0.25
C ALA A 250 -1.34 31.25 0.55
N ASP A 251 -1.76 30.29 -0.29
CA ASP A 251 -3.00 29.52 -0.11
C ASP A 251 -2.84 28.35 0.88
N GLY A 252 -1.64 28.18 1.45
CA GLY A 252 -1.35 27.13 2.42
C GLY A 252 -1.07 25.75 1.83
N LEU A 253 -0.86 25.65 0.50
CA LEU A 253 -0.52 24.41 -0.20
C LEU A 253 1.00 24.24 -0.32
N LEU A 254 1.49 23.00 -0.21
CA LEU A 254 2.92 22.65 -0.29
C LEU A 254 3.50 23.06 -1.64
N SER A 255 4.33 24.10 -1.68
CA SER A 255 4.90 24.66 -2.91
C SER A 255 6.25 24.05 -3.27
N SER A 256 7.04 23.62 -2.27
CA SER A 256 8.31 22.94 -2.51
C SER A 256 8.79 22.09 -1.35
N ILE A 257 9.60 21.08 -1.67
CA ILE A 257 10.42 20.31 -0.74
C ILE A 257 11.88 20.57 -1.10
N ARG A 258 12.67 21.05 -0.14
CA ARG A 258 14.09 21.36 -0.33
C ARG A 258 14.93 20.56 0.67
N ASP A 259 15.94 19.85 0.17
CA ASP A 259 16.85 19.09 1.03
C ASP A 259 18.09 19.88 1.47
N TYR A 260 18.89 19.25 2.34
CA TYR A 260 20.14 19.78 2.88
C TYR A 260 21.21 20.09 1.82
N ALA A 261 21.12 19.50 0.62
CA ALA A 261 22.01 19.73 -0.50
C ALA A 261 21.48 20.83 -1.45
N GLY A 262 20.33 21.42 -1.15
CA GLY A 262 19.68 22.44 -1.96
C GLY A 262 18.91 21.89 -3.17
N ARG A 263 18.74 20.56 -3.28
CA ARG A 263 17.85 19.94 -4.28
C ARG A 263 16.42 20.28 -3.91
N GLU A 264 15.63 20.65 -4.92
CA GLU A 264 14.28 21.17 -4.70
C GLU A 264 13.27 20.50 -5.64
N VAL A 265 12.23 19.91 -5.05
CA VAL A 265 11.02 19.46 -5.74
C VAL A 265 9.99 20.58 -5.66
N ARG A 266 9.32 20.91 -6.76
CA ARG A 266 8.35 22.02 -6.84
C ARG A 266 6.97 21.53 -7.25
N PHE A 267 5.95 22.09 -6.64
CA PHE A 267 4.55 21.73 -6.83
C PHE A 267 3.76 22.95 -7.30
N THR A 268 2.78 22.73 -8.19
CA THR A 268 1.89 23.79 -8.68
C THR A 268 0.46 23.33 -8.63
N TYR A 269 -0.46 24.23 -8.29
CA TYR A 269 -1.86 23.93 -8.10
C TYR A 269 -2.76 24.80 -8.97
N ASP A 270 -3.96 24.31 -9.24
CA ASP A 270 -5.04 25.15 -9.74
C ASP A 270 -5.54 26.05 -8.61
N SER A 271 -5.60 27.36 -8.86
CA SER A 271 -5.92 28.36 -7.84
C SER A 271 -7.40 28.40 -7.44
N LYS A 272 -8.27 27.70 -8.16
CA LYS A 272 -9.71 27.64 -7.86
C LYS A 272 -10.08 26.32 -7.19
N THR A 273 -9.46 25.23 -7.62
CA THR A 273 -9.82 23.89 -7.17
C THR A 273 -8.89 23.29 -6.13
N ASN A 274 -7.67 23.82 -6.01
CA ASN A 274 -6.55 23.24 -5.25
C ASN A 274 -6.08 21.88 -5.79
N ASP A 275 -6.40 21.55 -7.04
CA ASP A 275 -5.89 20.34 -7.69
C ASP A 275 -4.40 20.49 -8.00
N LEU A 276 -3.60 19.45 -7.70
CA LEU A 276 -2.17 19.44 -8.01
C LEU A 276 -1.97 19.30 -9.51
N LEU A 277 -1.51 20.37 -10.18
CA LEU A 277 -1.32 20.41 -11.63
C LEU A 277 0.02 19.81 -12.08
N SER A 278 1.09 20.00 -11.30
CA SER A 278 2.40 19.50 -11.68
C SER A 278 3.36 19.29 -10.52
N VAL A 279 4.29 18.35 -10.71
CA VAL A 279 5.43 18.09 -9.83
C VAL A 279 6.69 18.16 -10.67
N THR A 280 7.63 19.02 -10.30
CA THR A 280 8.90 19.21 -10.99
C THR A 280 10.06 18.74 -10.12
N LYS A 281 10.80 17.74 -10.60
CA LYS A 281 12.00 17.19 -9.95
C LYS A 281 13.15 18.20 -9.90
N PRO A 282 14.15 17.99 -9.02
CA PRO A 282 15.33 18.84 -8.96
C PRO A 282 16.03 18.92 -10.30
N LYS A 283 16.58 20.09 -10.60
CA LYS A 283 17.37 20.34 -11.81
C LYS A 283 18.64 19.48 -11.77
N THR A 284 19.05 18.97 -12.93
CA THR A 284 20.32 18.28 -13.12
C THR A 284 21.06 18.90 -14.32
N PRO A 285 22.36 18.63 -14.52
CA PRO A 285 23.06 19.07 -15.73
C PRO A 285 22.38 18.60 -17.03
N GLN A 286 21.77 17.40 -17.00
CA GLN A 286 21.03 16.84 -18.14
C GLN A 286 19.64 17.46 -18.30
N PHE A 287 19.00 17.87 -17.19
CA PHE A 287 17.67 18.47 -17.16
C PHE A 287 17.70 19.80 -16.37
N PRO A 288 18.22 20.89 -16.96
CA PRO A 288 18.39 22.17 -16.26
C PRO A 288 17.07 22.85 -15.90
N ALA A 289 15.96 22.44 -16.51
CA ALA A 289 14.60 22.87 -16.12
C ALA A 289 14.00 21.99 -14.99
N GLY A 290 14.59 20.83 -14.71
CA GLY A 290 13.95 19.73 -13.99
C GLY A 290 13.06 18.88 -14.92
N LEU A 291 12.63 17.73 -14.42
CA LEU A 291 11.63 16.88 -15.10
C LEU A 291 10.27 17.12 -14.46
N THR A 292 9.27 17.50 -15.27
CA THR A 292 7.93 17.85 -14.79
C THR A 292 6.92 16.76 -15.17
N LYS A 293 6.25 16.18 -14.18
CA LYS A 293 5.03 15.37 -14.37
C LYS A 293 3.81 16.29 -14.24
N LYS A 294 2.78 16.06 -15.06
CA LYS A 294 1.53 16.85 -15.06
C LYS A 294 0.32 15.96 -14.81
N PHE A 295 -0.68 16.53 -14.15
CA PHE A 295 -1.93 15.85 -13.80
C PHE A 295 -3.12 16.64 -14.31
N THR A 296 -4.17 15.92 -14.71
CA THR A 296 -5.46 16.52 -15.09
C THR A 296 -6.58 15.85 -14.32
N TYR A 297 -7.69 16.57 -14.13
CA TYR A 297 -8.81 16.14 -13.31
C TYR A 297 -10.14 16.36 -14.02
N ASP A 298 -11.18 15.66 -13.60
CA ASP A 298 -12.56 15.98 -13.95
C ASP A 298 -13.14 17.04 -12.99
N ARG A 299 -14.44 17.35 -13.11
CA ARG A 299 -15.11 18.35 -12.25
C ARG A 299 -15.35 17.85 -10.82
N GLU A 300 -15.19 16.55 -10.58
CA GLU A 300 -15.23 15.91 -9.27
C GLU A 300 -13.85 15.79 -8.62
N HIS A 301 -12.80 16.32 -9.27
CA HIS A 301 -11.40 16.23 -8.83
C HIS A 301 -10.83 14.81 -8.87
N ASN A 302 -11.42 13.93 -9.68
CA ASN A 302 -10.83 12.63 -9.98
C ASN A 302 -9.71 12.78 -11.01
N LEU A 303 -8.55 12.18 -10.75
CA LEU A 303 -7.38 12.25 -11.62
C LEU A 303 -7.62 11.50 -12.94
N THR A 304 -7.79 12.25 -14.03
CA THR A 304 -8.13 11.72 -15.35
C THR A 304 -6.91 11.37 -16.19
N SER A 305 -5.77 12.03 -16.02
CA SER A 305 -4.53 11.61 -16.70
C SER A 305 -3.26 12.04 -15.99
N ILE A 306 -2.20 11.24 -16.20
CA ILE A 306 -0.83 11.57 -15.79
C ILE A 306 0.04 11.63 -17.03
N THR A 307 0.72 12.76 -17.21
CA THR A 307 1.61 13.03 -18.33
C THR A 307 3.05 13.13 -17.84
N ASP A 308 3.95 12.39 -18.47
CA ASP A 308 5.39 12.45 -18.16
C ASP A 308 6.06 13.72 -18.69
N ALA A 309 7.36 13.87 -18.40
CA ALA A 309 8.15 15.03 -18.83
C ALA A 309 8.38 15.10 -20.35
N LYS A 310 8.10 14.02 -21.10
CA LYS A 310 8.15 13.98 -22.57
C LYS A 310 6.80 14.34 -23.21
N GLY A 311 5.77 14.58 -22.41
CA GLY A 311 4.42 14.86 -22.88
C GLY A 311 3.60 13.60 -23.18
N GLN A 312 4.06 12.41 -22.78
CA GLN A 312 3.33 11.16 -22.96
C GLN A 312 2.38 10.90 -21.79
N LYS A 313 1.10 10.69 -22.09
CA LYS A 313 0.14 10.19 -21.11
C LYS A 313 0.38 8.71 -20.90
N PHE A 314 0.82 8.33 -19.70
CA PHE A 314 1.07 6.92 -19.36
C PHE A 314 -0.04 6.32 -18.50
N VAL A 315 -0.93 7.16 -17.95
CA VAL A 315 -2.19 6.76 -17.30
C VAL A 315 -3.30 7.69 -17.79
N THR A 316 -4.45 7.13 -18.19
CA THR A 316 -5.72 7.85 -18.38
C THR A 316 -6.86 7.05 -17.76
N ASN A 317 -7.68 7.70 -16.94
CA ASN A 317 -8.81 7.07 -16.25
C ASN A 317 -10.14 7.65 -16.75
N THR A 318 -11.18 6.82 -16.75
CA THR A 318 -12.57 7.24 -16.90
C THR A 318 -13.36 6.74 -15.70
N TYR A 319 -14.10 7.64 -15.06
CA TYR A 319 -14.86 7.35 -13.85
C TYR A 319 -16.36 7.23 -14.15
N ASN A 320 -17.07 6.41 -13.37
CA ASN A 320 -18.53 6.42 -13.34
C ASN A 320 -19.05 7.49 -12.35
N ALA A 321 -20.37 7.61 -12.23
CA ALA A 321 -21.01 8.57 -11.32
C ALA A 321 -20.73 8.32 -9.82
N ASN A 322 -20.26 7.12 -9.45
CA ASN A 322 -19.87 6.77 -8.09
C ASN A 322 -18.38 7.05 -7.82
N GLY A 323 -17.65 7.67 -8.75
CA GLY A 323 -16.21 7.93 -8.61
C GLY A 323 -15.33 6.69 -8.79
N GLN A 324 -15.86 5.62 -9.39
CA GLN A 324 -15.11 4.38 -9.63
C GLN A 324 -14.52 4.36 -11.04
N VAL A 325 -13.27 3.91 -11.19
CA VAL A 325 -12.61 3.76 -12.50
C VAL A 325 -13.28 2.66 -13.31
N VAL A 326 -13.95 2.99 -14.40
CA VAL A 326 -14.56 1.99 -15.32
C VAL A 326 -13.68 1.67 -16.53
N ARG A 327 -12.71 2.53 -16.83
CA ARG A 327 -11.72 2.33 -17.89
C ARG A 327 -10.40 2.94 -17.49
N GLN A 328 -9.32 2.19 -17.66
CA GLN A 328 -7.96 2.68 -17.47
C GLN A 328 -7.11 2.34 -18.70
N ASP A 329 -6.54 3.38 -19.30
CA ASP A 329 -5.49 3.24 -20.30
C ASP A 329 -4.15 3.44 -19.64
N LEU A 330 -3.34 2.38 -19.67
CA LEU A 330 -1.91 2.45 -19.42
C LEU A 330 -1.24 2.47 -20.79
N GLY A 331 -0.09 3.14 -20.97
CA GLY A 331 0.56 3.25 -22.28
C GLY A 331 0.77 1.94 -23.06
N ALA A 332 0.63 0.77 -22.41
CA ALA A 332 0.74 -0.57 -22.97
C ALA A 332 -0.60 -1.36 -23.14
N GLY A 333 -1.76 -0.76 -22.84
CA GLY A 333 -3.08 -1.39 -23.02
C GLY A 333 -4.20 -0.83 -22.14
N THR A 334 -5.42 -1.25 -22.44
CA THR A 334 -6.65 -0.80 -21.74
C THR A 334 -7.18 -1.90 -20.83
N PHE A 335 -7.66 -1.50 -19.65
CA PHE A 335 -8.48 -2.32 -18.75
C PHE A 335 -9.89 -1.73 -18.65
N LEU A 336 -10.89 -2.61 -18.57
CA LEU A 336 -12.27 -2.25 -18.29
C LEU A 336 -12.73 -2.89 -16.99
N PHE A 337 -13.48 -2.14 -16.19
CA PHE A 337 -13.97 -2.58 -14.89
C PHE A 337 -15.49 -2.46 -14.83
N GLN A 338 -16.14 -3.48 -14.26
CA GLN A 338 -17.56 -3.45 -13.94
C GLN A 338 -17.75 -3.88 -12.49
N TYR A 339 -18.37 -3.00 -11.71
CA TYR A 339 -18.57 -3.19 -10.27
C TYR A 339 -19.98 -3.66 -9.98
N SER A 340 -20.10 -4.59 -9.04
CA SER A 340 -21.35 -5.03 -8.44
C SER A 340 -21.12 -5.35 -6.97
N SER A 341 -22.18 -5.62 -6.20
CA SER A 341 -22.04 -5.89 -4.77
C SER A 341 -21.07 -7.05 -4.52
N LYS A 342 -19.99 -6.77 -3.78
CA LYS A 342 -18.88 -7.70 -3.47
C LYS A 342 -18.26 -8.40 -4.69
N ASN A 343 -18.40 -7.85 -5.90
CA ASN A 343 -17.86 -8.46 -7.11
C ASN A 343 -17.33 -7.41 -8.09
N THR A 344 -16.21 -7.71 -8.74
CA THR A 344 -15.64 -6.88 -9.79
C THR A 344 -15.22 -7.72 -10.97
N LYS A 345 -15.73 -7.35 -12.14
CA LYS A 345 -15.32 -7.93 -13.41
C LYS A 345 -14.24 -7.05 -14.03
N VAL A 346 -13.14 -7.66 -14.43
CA VAL A 346 -12.04 -7.01 -15.14
C VAL A 346 -11.89 -7.64 -16.52
N ILE A 347 -11.80 -6.80 -17.55
CA ILE A 347 -11.43 -7.22 -18.90
C ILE A 347 -10.02 -6.67 -19.19
N ASP A 348 -9.07 -7.57 -19.42
CA ASP A 348 -7.68 -7.21 -19.72
C ASP A 348 -7.49 -6.71 -21.17
N ARG A 349 -6.30 -6.20 -21.47
CA ARG A 349 -5.93 -5.72 -22.82
C ARG A 349 -6.03 -6.75 -23.95
N ARG A 350 -6.09 -8.05 -23.63
CA ARG A 350 -6.28 -9.17 -24.59
C ARG A 350 -7.75 -9.61 -24.64
N GLY A 351 -8.62 -8.95 -23.89
CA GLY A 351 -10.04 -9.24 -23.79
C GLY A 351 -10.34 -10.49 -22.96
N PHE A 352 -9.45 -10.94 -22.07
CA PHE A 352 -9.77 -11.99 -21.08
C PHE A 352 -10.56 -11.39 -19.92
N GLU A 353 -11.61 -12.09 -19.51
CA GLU A 353 -12.44 -11.72 -18.36
C GLU A 353 -11.91 -12.41 -17.09
N THR A 354 -11.83 -11.66 -16.00
CA THR A 354 -11.62 -12.20 -14.66
C THR A 354 -12.64 -11.59 -13.70
N ASN A 355 -13.33 -12.44 -12.94
CA ASN A 355 -14.25 -12.02 -11.88
C ASN A 355 -13.60 -12.21 -10.51
N TYR A 356 -13.62 -11.15 -9.72
CA TYR A 356 -13.13 -11.12 -8.34
C TYR A 356 -14.34 -11.02 -7.41
N THR A 357 -14.40 -11.87 -6.39
CA THR A 357 -15.41 -11.82 -5.33
C THR A 357 -14.76 -11.53 -3.99
N TYR A 358 -15.40 -10.69 -3.17
CA TYR A 358 -14.85 -10.19 -1.92
C TYR A 358 -15.68 -10.60 -0.69
N ASN A 359 -15.04 -10.66 0.48
CA ASN A 359 -15.74 -10.66 1.77
C ASN A 359 -16.16 -9.23 2.17
N ASP A 360 -16.85 -9.09 3.31
CA ASP A 360 -17.30 -7.78 3.83
C ASP A 360 -16.15 -6.82 4.16
N ALA A 361 -14.96 -7.34 4.43
CA ALA A 361 -13.76 -6.54 4.69
C ALA A 361 -12.99 -6.16 3.41
N GLY A 362 -13.51 -6.50 2.22
CA GLY A 362 -12.86 -6.20 0.94
C GLY A 362 -11.74 -7.16 0.52
N ASN A 363 -11.51 -8.24 1.27
CA ASN A 363 -10.53 -9.26 0.89
C ASN A 363 -11.09 -10.18 -0.20
N ILE A 364 -10.25 -10.58 -1.15
CA ILE A 364 -10.63 -11.48 -2.25
C ILE A 364 -10.87 -12.90 -1.71
N ILE A 365 -12.07 -13.45 -1.88
CA ILE A 365 -12.40 -14.84 -1.52
C ILE A 365 -12.49 -15.78 -2.73
N LYS A 366 -12.63 -15.23 -3.95
CA LYS A 366 -12.66 -15.99 -5.19
C LYS A 366 -12.11 -15.16 -6.35
N VAL A 367 -11.29 -15.80 -7.18
CA VAL A 367 -10.85 -15.29 -8.50
C VAL A 367 -11.26 -16.32 -9.55
N GLU A 368 -12.05 -15.90 -10.52
CA GLU A 368 -12.52 -16.73 -11.63
C GLU A 368 -12.04 -16.17 -12.97
N GLN A 369 -11.10 -16.85 -13.60
CA GLN A 369 -10.46 -16.44 -14.85
C GLN A 369 -11.08 -17.22 -16.01
N PHE A 370 -11.73 -16.54 -16.95
CA PHE A 370 -12.37 -17.18 -18.09
C PHE A 370 -11.37 -17.48 -19.19
N THR A 371 -11.42 -18.69 -19.73
CA THR A 371 -10.39 -19.19 -20.67
C THR A 371 -10.65 -18.78 -22.12
N LYS A 372 -11.87 -18.31 -22.41
CA LYS A 372 -12.38 -18.04 -23.78
C LYS A 372 -12.25 -19.26 -24.72
N GLY A 373 -12.10 -20.47 -24.18
CA GLY A 373 -11.85 -21.67 -24.98
C GLY A 373 -10.58 -21.60 -25.83
N VAL A 374 -9.55 -20.87 -25.37
CA VAL A 374 -8.28 -20.70 -26.13
C VAL A 374 -7.59 -22.05 -26.37
N ARG A 375 -7.71 -23.00 -25.44
CA ARG A 375 -7.30 -24.39 -25.64
C ARG A 375 -8.52 -25.30 -25.53
N GLY A 376 -8.56 -26.34 -26.36
CA GLY A 376 -9.73 -27.21 -26.46
C GLY A 376 -10.00 -28.06 -25.22
N ASP A 377 -9.00 -28.23 -24.34
CA ASP A 377 -9.08 -28.98 -23.09
C ASP A 377 -9.22 -28.10 -21.84
N ASP A 378 -9.22 -26.77 -22.00
CA ASP A 378 -9.39 -25.85 -20.88
C ASP A 378 -10.85 -25.90 -20.37
N PRO A 379 -11.06 -25.82 -19.03
CA PRO A 379 -12.40 -25.59 -18.50
C PRO A 379 -12.93 -24.22 -18.95
N ALA A 380 -14.23 -23.97 -18.73
CA ALA A 380 -14.83 -22.66 -19.01
C ALA A 380 -14.14 -21.52 -18.24
N SER A 381 -13.73 -21.80 -17.00
CA SER A 381 -12.97 -20.89 -16.16
C SER A 381 -12.03 -21.65 -15.22
N TYR A 382 -10.99 -20.97 -14.76
CA TYR A 382 -10.12 -21.41 -13.67
C TYR A 382 -10.52 -20.66 -12.40
N ILE A 383 -10.79 -21.39 -11.32
CA ILE A 383 -11.24 -20.81 -10.05
C ILE A 383 -10.15 -21.00 -8.99
N THR A 384 -9.74 -19.89 -8.37
CA THR A 384 -8.93 -19.88 -7.15
C THR A 384 -9.78 -19.34 -6.01
N THR A 385 -9.79 -20.00 -4.85
CA THR A 385 -10.51 -19.54 -3.65
C THR A 385 -9.57 -19.28 -2.49
N TYR A 386 -10.00 -18.39 -1.59
CA TYR A 386 -9.22 -17.97 -0.43
C TYR A 386 -10.09 -18.00 0.82
N THR A 387 -9.50 -18.38 1.94
CA THR A 387 -10.15 -18.31 3.27
C THR A 387 -9.32 -17.47 4.21
N TYR A 388 -9.98 -16.85 5.18
CA TYR A 388 -9.37 -15.93 6.14
C TYR A 388 -9.82 -16.28 7.56
N ASN A 389 -8.99 -15.99 8.56
CA ASN A 389 -9.40 -16.02 9.96
C ASN A 389 -10.05 -14.70 10.40
N SER A 390 -10.43 -14.60 11.67
CA SER A 390 -11.04 -13.40 12.26
C SER A 390 -10.13 -12.17 12.27
N ASP A 391 -8.80 -12.36 12.22
CA ASP A 391 -7.82 -11.29 12.12
C ASP A 391 -7.51 -10.92 10.66
N MET A 392 -8.33 -11.35 9.71
CA MET A 392 -8.18 -11.10 8.27
C MET A 392 -6.87 -11.62 7.66
N LEU A 393 -6.24 -12.61 8.30
CA LEU A 393 -5.09 -13.33 7.75
C LEU A 393 -5.57 -14.49 6.87
N MET A 394 -4.97 -14.63 5.68
CA MET A 394 -5.30 -15.70 4.75
C MET A 394 -4.89 -17.06 5.31
N THR A 395 -5.86 -17.93 5.60
CA THR A 395 -5.62 -19.28 6.14
C THR A 395 -5.51 -20.36 5.06
N ALA A 396 -6.07 -20.13 3.87
CA ALA A 396 -5.94 -21.05 2.75
C ALA A 396 -6.01 -20.34 1.40
N VAL A 397 -5.33 -20.92 0.42
CA VAL A 397 -5.58 -20.72 -1.01
C VAL A 397 -5.78 -22.08 -1.68
N THR A 398 -6.86 -22.23 -2.45
CA THR A 398 -7.14 -23.42 -3.25
C THR A 398 -7.11 -23.06 -4.72
N TYR A 399 -6.24 -23.73 -5.48
CA TYR A 399 -6.04 -23.52 -6.91
C TYR A 399 -7.01 -24.35 -7.76
N PRO A 400 -7.12 -24.08 -9.08
CA PRO A 400 -8.12 -24.71 -9.94
C PRO A 400 -8.07 -26.25 -10.01
N LYS A 401 -6.91 -26.86 -9.73
CA LYS A 401 -6.76 -28.33 -9.73
C LYS A 401 -7.08 -28.97 -8.37
N GLY A 402 -7.59 -28.19 -7.41
CA GLY A 402 -7.88 -28.65 -6.04
C GLY A 402 -6.66 -28.70 -5.13
N ASN A 403 -5.44 -28.52 -5.65
CA ASN A 403 -4.24 -28.34 -4.83
C ASN A 403 -4.23 -26.95 -4.17
N GLY A 404 -3.46 -26.76 -3.12
CA GLY A 404 -3.47 -25.49 -2.39
C GLY A 404 -2.41 -25.33 -1.32
N VAL A 405 -2.53 -24.25 -0.56
CA VAL A 405 -1.64 -23.92 0.56
C VAL A 405 -2.49 -23.56 1.77
N LEU A 406 -2.11 -24.07 2.93
CA LEU A 406 -2.66 -23.72 4.24
C LEU A 406 -1.62 -22.92 5.04
N PHE A 407 -2.10 -21.92 5.76
CA PHE A 407 -1.29 -21.09 6.66
C PHE A 407 -1.78 -21.26 8.08
N THR A 408 -0.84 -21.35 9.02
CA THR A 408 -1.12 -21.34 10.46
C THR A 408 -0.39 -20.17 11.08
N TYR A 409 -1.10 -19.37 11.88
CA TYR A 409 -0.56 -18.17 12.52
C TYR A 409 -0.52 -18.32 14.04
N ASP A 410 0.31 -17.50 14.71
CA ASP A 410 0.38 -17.42 16.18
C ASP A 410 -0.81 -16.66 16.79
N GLN A 411 -2.03 -17.01 16.37
CA GLN A 411 -3.24 -16.25 16.67
C GLN A 411 -3.56 -16.15 18.18
N ASN A 412 -3.05 -17.10 18.97
CA ASN A 412 -3.27 -17.18 20.42
C ASN A 412 -2.23 -16.40 21.23
N SER A 413 -1.29 -15.71 20.58
CA SER A 413 -0.28 -14.92 21.28
C SER A 413 -0.90 -13.79 22.10
N SER A 414 -0.44 -13.63 23.35
CA SER A 414 -0.83 -12.49 24.20
C SER A 414 -0.22 -11.16 23.75
N ASP A 415 0.86 -11.20 22.96
CA ASP A 415 1.43 -10.03 22.29
C ASP A 415 0.74 -9.85 20.93
N PRO A 416 -0.07 -8.79 20.72
CA PRO A 416 -0.78 -8.58 19.46
C PRO A 416 0.15 -8.59 18.24
N ARG A 417 1.40 -8.14 18.40
CA ARG A 417 2.42 -8.06 17.34
C ARG A 417 2.77 -9.41 16.76
N ARG A 418 2.57 -10.49 17.52
CA ARG A 418 2.89 -11.85 17.12
C ARG A 418 1.74 -12.56 16.43
N ARG A 419 0.49 -12.09 16.57
CA ARG A 419 -0.69 -12.78 16.01
C ARG A 419 -0.67 -12.87 14.48
N GLY A 420 0.09 -11.98 13.82
CA GLY A 420 0.36 -12.02 12.38
C GLY A 420 1.48 -12.98 11.94
N ASN A 421 2.23 -13.56 12.88
CA ASN A 421 3.36 -14.42 12.56
C ASN A 421 2.88 -15.76 11.99
N ALA A 422 3.26 -16.06 10.75
CA ALA A 422 3.02 -17.37 10.15
C ALA A 422 3.94 -18.41 10.81
N LEU A 423 3.37 -19.36 11.54
CA LEU A 423 4.08 -20.45 12.19
C LEU A 423 4.35 -21.61 11.23
N SER A 424 3.46 -21.83 10.27
CA SER A 424 3.68 -22.83 9.23
C SER A 424 2.95 -22.51 7.92
N LEU A 425 3.54 -23.02 6.85
CA LEU A 425 2.97 -23.08 5.51
C LEU A 425 2.92 -24.55 5.10
N ARG A 426 1.75 -25.04 4.69
CA ARG A 426 1.56 -26.43 4.27
C ARG A 426 0.99 -26.49 2.86
N ARG A 427 1.75 -27.03 1.91
CA ARG A 427 1.29 -27.26 0.53
C ARG A 427 0.61 -28.62 0.44
N LYS A 428 -0.60 -28.66 -0.13
CA LYS A 428 -1.39 -29.87 -0.35
C LYS A 428 -1.59 -30.11 -1.85
N ALA A 429 -1.44 -31.36 -2.28
CA ALA A 429 -1.77 -31.77 -3.64
C ALA A 429 -3.29 -31.84 -3.89
N ASP A 430 -4.07 -32.08 -2.83
CA ASP A 430 -5.52 -32.06 -2.82
C ASP A 430 -6.00 -31.48 -1.49
N MET A 431 -6.73 -30.37 -1.54
CA MET A 431 -7.27 -29.66 -0.38
C MET A 431 -8.46 -30.39 0.25
N ALA A 432 -9.13 -31.29 -0.48
CA ALA A 432 -10.24 -32.09 0.04
C ALA A 432 -9.76 -33.38 0.73
N ALA A 433 -8.54 -33.84 0.44
CA ALA A 433 -7.98 -35.04 1.03
C ALA A 433 -7.61 -34.85 2.50
N GLY A 434 -8.12 -35.72 3.38
CA GLY A 434 -7.79 -35.73 4.82
C GLY A 434 -6.40 -36.29 5.14
N ASN A 435 -5.71 -36.92 4.18
CA ASN A 435 -4.36 -37.44 4.36
C ASN A 435 -3.31 -36.33 4.18
N SER A 436 -2.28 -36.31 5.05
CA SER A 436 -1.18 -35.34 5.05
C SER A 436 0.19 -35.93 4.68
N SER A 437 0.28 -37.22 4.36
CA SER A 437 1.54 -37.94 4.15
C SER A 437 2.43 -37.42 3.00
N ASN A 438 1.87 -36.67 2.05
CA ASN A 438 2.60 -36.04 0.94
C ASN A 438 2.60 -34.50 1.02
N ASP A 439 2.15 -33.93 2.14
CA ASP A 439 2.16 -32.48 2.32
C ASP A 439 3.60 -31.98 2.48
N ILE A 440 3.94 -30.87 1.81
CA ILE A 440 5.21 -30.18 2.04
C ILE A 440 4.96 -29.11 3.09
N VAL A 441 5.61 -29.23 4.24
CA VAL A 441 5.45 -28.32 5.38
C VAL A 441 6.72 -27.49 5.58
N GLN A 442 6.56 -26.18 5.68
CA GLN A 442 7.60 -25.26 6.12
C GLN A 442 7.18 -24.70 7.47
N THR A 443 8.12 -24.57 8.40
CA THR A 443 7.84 -24.00 9.72
C THR A 443 8.77 -22.82 10.01
N VAL A 444 8.26 -21.86 10.76
CA VAL A 444 8.99 -20.65 11.12
C VAL A 444 8.85 -20.42 12.61
N THR A 445 9.96 -20.05 13.24
CA THR A 445 9.95 -19.52 14.61
C THR A 445 10.43 -18.09 14.60
N TYR A 446 10.01 -17.33 15.61
CA TYR A 446 10.29 -15.91 15.72
C TYR A 446 11.02 -15.62 17.04
N GLU A 447 11.91 -14.63 17.03
CA GLU A 447 12.48 -14.12 18.26
C GLU A 447 11.46 -13.22 19.00
N PRO A 448 11.48 -13.19 20.33
CA PRO A 448 10.38 -12.63 21.12
C PRO A 448 10.34 -11.09 21.17
N GLN A 449 11.43 -10.40 20.87
CA GLN A 449 11.55 -8.96 21.12
C GLN A 449 10.96 -8.14 19.97
N PHE A 450 11.31 -8.47 18.74
CA PHE A 450 10.99 -7.71 17.53
C PHE A 450 10.36 -8.56 16.42
N ASN A 451 9.92 -9.78 16.75
CA ASN A 451 9.26 -10.70 15.83
C ASN A 451 10.05 -10.96 14.54
N PHE A 452 11.39 -11.00 14.58
CA PHE A 452 12.17 -11.48 13.44
C PHE A 452 12.13 -13.00 13.35
N ILE A 453 12.19 -13.50 12.12
CA ILE A 453 12.42 -14.92 11.86
C ILE A 453 13.70 -15.34 12.58
N LYS A 454 13.56 -16.29 13.49
CA LYS A 454 14.66 -16.92 14.23
C LYS A 454 15.13 -18.19 13.54
N THR A 455 14.20 -19.05 13.15
CA THR A 455 14.50 -20.26 12.39
C THR A 455 13.47 -20.46 11.29
N TYR A 456 13.91 -21.06 10.20
CA TYR A 456 13.07 -21.53 9.12
C TYR A 456 13.50 -22.97 8.78
N THR A 457 12.52 -23.87 8.76
CA THR A 457 12.70 -25.28 8.37
C THR A 457 11.96 -25.47 7.06
N ASP A 458 12.66 -25.99 6.05
CA ASP A 458 12.08 -26.19 4.73
C ASP A 458 11.33 -27.52 4.64
N GLY A 459 10.83 -27.85 3.44
CA GLY A 459 10.07 -29.08 3.21
C GLY A 459 10.87 -30.37 3.35
N ASN A 460 12.21 -30.29 3.39
CA ASN A 460 13.13 -31.42 3.48
C ASN A 460 13.66 -31.64 4.91
N GLY A 461 13.37 -30.74 5.85
CA GLY A 461 13.87 -30.77 7.23
C GLY A 461 15.08 -29.88 7.41
#